data_AF-A0A357B0P7-F1
#
_entry.id   AF-A0A357B0P7-F1
#
_cell.length_a   1.000
_cell.length_b   1.000
_cell.length_c   1.000
_cell.angle_alpha   90.00
_cell.angle_beta   90.00
_cell.angle_gamma   90.00
#
_symmetry.space_group_name_H-M   'P 1'
#
loop_
_entity.id
_entity.type
_entity.pdbx_description
1 polymer ?
#
loop_
_entity_poly.entity_id
_entity_poly.type
_entity_poly.pdbx_seq_one_letter_code
_entity_poly.pdbx_strand_id
1 'polypeptide(L)'
;MTEKILVVKTEKLTPHLAGRNGLIPGADSQIMALIAGDHEFIPRPDAEQDPGYKQIIPYVALVRGDEAFLLRRLKKGGEKRLHGMLSLGVGGHINPVDGDGAEVMMRGLRREV
;
A
#
# COMPACT_ATOMS: atom_id res chain seq x y z
N MET A 1 -14.46 -13.17 10.50
CA MET A 1 -14.61 -11.72 10.24
C MET A 1 -13.85 -11.40 8.97
N THR A 2 -14.39 -10.53 8.12
CA THR A 2 -13.70 -10.07 6.91
C THR A 2 -12.56 -9.14 7.28
N GLU A 3 -11.39 -9.32 6.67
CA GLU A 3 -10.23 -8.43 6.82
C GLU A 3 -10.63 -6.97 6.53
N LYS A 4 -10.23 -6.03 7.39
CA LYS A 4 -10.35 -4.59 7.15
C LYS A 4 -9.00 -3.99 6.83
N ILE A 5 -8.96 -3.05 5.90
CA ILE A 5 -7.74 -2.45 5.38
C ILE A 5 -7.83 -0.92 5.38
N LEU A 6 -6.68 -0.27 5.49
CA LEU A 6 -6.57 1.18 5.48
C LEU A 6 -6.75 1.72 4.06
N VAL A 7 -7.72 2.63 3.92
CA VAL A 7 -8.06 3.30 2.66
C VAL A 7 -8.15 4.80 2.85
N VAL A 8 -8.06 5.53 1.74
CA VAL A 8 -8.37 6.96 1.65
C VAL A 8 -9.27 7.19 0.45
N LYS A 9 -10.18 8.16 0.53
CA LYS A 9 -10.99 8.56 -0.62
C LYS A 9 -10.13 9.05 -1.78
N THR A 10 -10.36 8.50 -2.98
CA THR A 10 -9.62 8.82 -4.21
C THR A 10 -9.64 10.32 -4.52
N GLU A 11 -10.77 11.00 -4.26
CA GLU A 11 -10.92 12.44 -4.49
C GLU A 11 -9.90 13.28 -3.70
N LYS A 12 -9.54 12.86 -2.48
CA LYS A 12 -8.56 13.56 -1.63
C LYS A 12 -7.14 13.43 -2.16
N LEU A 13 -6.82 12.28 -2.77
CA LEU A 13 -5.50 12.05 -3.40
C LEU A 13 -5.39 12.66 -4.80
N THR A 14 -6.50 12.91 -5.48
CA THR A 14 -6.53 13.39 -6.87
C THR A 14 -5.70 14.66 -7.11
N PRO A 15 -5.74 15.71 -6.25
CA PRO A 15 -4.89 16.89 -6.40
C PRO A 15 -3.38 16.57 -6.38
N HIS A 16 -2.98 15.52 -5.67
CA HIS A 16 -1.59 15.07 -5.56
C HIS A 16 -1.20 14.10 -6.68
N LEU A 17 -2.15 13.53 -7.42
CA LEU A 17 -1.90 12.54 -8.46
C LEU A 17 -2.14 13.06 -9.88
N ALA A 18 -3.01 14.07 -10.05
CA ALA A 18 -3.37 14.84 -11.24
C ALA A 18 -2.76 14.36 -12.58
N GLY A 19 -3.31 13.26 -13.14
CA GLY A 19 -2.96 12.77 -14.48
C GLY A 19 -1.58 12.10 -14.61
N ARG A 20 -0.84 11.97 -13.52
CA ARG A 20 0.45 11.30 -13.49
C ARG A 20 0.28 9.81 -13.25
N ASN A 21 1.14 9.02 -13.90
CA ASN A 21 1.20 7.57 -13.74
C ASN A 21 2.64 7.16 -13.40
N GLY A 22 2.80 6.18 -12.52
CA GLY A 22 4.10 5.66 -12.09
C GLY A 22 4.57 6.22 -10.74
N LEU A 23 5.89 6.28 -10.56
CA LEU A 23 6.50 6.85 -9.35
C LEU A 23 6.42 8.37 -9.39
N ILE A 24 5.79 8.95 -8.38
CA ILE A 24 5.56 10.38 -8.27
C ILE A 24 6.34 10.92 -7.06
N PRO A 25 7.54 11.49 -7.25
CA PRO A 25 8.32 12.06 -6.15
C PRO A 25 7.83 13.46 -5.75
N GLY A 26 8.18 13.89 -4.53
CA GLY A 26 8.06 15.28 -4.08
C GLY A 26 6.72 15.71 -3.49
N ALA A 27 5.81 14.77 -3.21
CA ALA A 27 4.54 15.03 -2.52
C ALA A 27 4.35 14.13 -1.28
N ASP A 28 5.42 13.49 -0.83
CA ASP A 28 5.44 12.50 0.25
C ASP A 28 4.83 13.03 1.55
N SER A 29 5.35 14.15 2.06
CA SER A 29 4.93 14.69 3.36
C SER A 29 3.46 15.14 3.35
N GLN A 30 2.97 15.73 2.26
CA GLN A 30 1.56 16.14 2.16
C GLN A 30 0.63 14.93 2.05
N ILE A 31 1.00 13.93 1.24
CA ILE A 31 0.20 12.71 1.08
C ILE A 31 0.17 11.92 2.40
N MET A 32 1.30 11.82 3.11
CA MET A 32 1.37 11.13 4.40
C MET A 32 0.50 11.83 5.46
N ALA A 33 0.52 13.16 5.52
CA ALA A 33 -0.34 13.91 6.43
C ALA A 33 -1.83 13.75 6.10
N LEU A 34 -2.18 13.77 4.81
CA LEU A 34 -3.54 13.51 4.33
C LEU A 34 -4.01 12.11 4.72
N ILE A 35 -3.20 11.07 4.47
CA ILE A 35 -3.54 9.70 4.86
C ILE A 35 -3.73 9.63 6.39
N ALA A 36 -2.82 10.20 7.17
CA ALA A 36 -2.91 10.18 8.62
C ALA A 36 -4.21 10.83 9.17
N GLY A 37 -4.68 11.91 8.54
CA GLY A 37 -5.88 12.64 8.97
C GLY A 37 -7.21 12.11 8.40
N ASP A 38 -7.19 11.47 7.24
CA ASP A 38 -8.39 11.17 6.45
C ASP A 38 -8.56 9.69 6.07
N HIS A 39 -7.78 8.79 6.68
CA HIS A 39 -7.92 7.36 6.43
C HIS A 39 -9.12 6.75 7.12
N GLU A 40 -9.59 5.63 6.57
CA GLU A 40 -10.66 4.82 7.12
C GLU A 40 -10.27 3.33 7.02
N PHE A 41 -10.86 2.51 7.88
CA PHE A 41 -10.73 1.05 7.80
C PHE A 41 -12.04 0.42 7.32
N ILE A 42 -12.05 -0.06 6.08
CA ILE A 42 -13.21 -0.71 5.46
C ILE A 42 -12.91 -2.18 5.16
N PRO A 43 -13.93 -3.05 5.02
CA PRO A 43 -13.72 -4.42 4.59
C PRO A 43 -13.01 -4.47 3.24
N ARG A 44 -12.00 -5.33 3.13
CA ARG A 44 -11.19 -5.49 1.91
C ARG A 44 -12.01 -5.76 0.65
N PRO A 45 -13.02 -6.66 0.65
CA PRO A 45 -13.82 -6.88 -0.54
C PRO A 45 -14.54 -5.63 -1.03
N ASP A 46 -14.94 -4.73 -0.13
CA ASP A 46 -15.61 -3.48 -0.49
C ASP A 46 -14.59 -2.52 -1.12
N ALA A 47 -13.39 -2.41 -0.53
CA ALA A 47 -12.29 -1.59 -1.05
C ALA A 47 -11.73 -2.07 -2.41
N GLU A 48 -11.85 -3.37 -2.72
CA GLU A 48 -11.39 -3.93 -3.99
C GLU A 48 -12.36 -3.64 -5.14
N GLN A 49 -13.63 -3.37 -4.84
CA GLN A 49 -14.67 -3.12 -5.83
C GLN A 49 -15.01 -1.63 -6.00
N ASP A 50 -14.65 -0.79 -5.03
CA ASP A 50 -14.99 0.64 -5.03
C ASP A 50 -13.81 1.52 -5.48
N PRO A 51 -13.83 2.10 -6.70
CA PRO A 51 -12.80 3.02 -7.17
C PRO A 51 -12.79 4.35 -6.43
N GLY A 52 -13.82 4.66 -5.64
CA GLY A 52 -13.90 5.79 -4.73
C GLY A 52 -12.87 5.72 -3.61
N TYR A 53 -12.26 4.56 -3.37
CA TYR A 53 -11.19 4.37 -2.39
C TYR A 53 -9.87 3.97 -3.05
N LYS A 54 -8.77 4.49 -2.51
CA LYS A 54 -7.42 3.97 -2.72
C LYS A 54 -6.99 3.19 -1.49
N GLN A 55 -6.55 1.96 -1.72
CA GLN A 55 -5.94 1.11 -0.71
C GLN A 55 -4.50 1.59 -0.48
N ILE A 56 -4.15 1.89 0.77
CA ILE A 56 -2.81 2.32 1.12
C ILE A 56 -1.94 1.08 1.37
N ILE A 57 -0.94 0.89 0.52
CA ILE A 57 -0.02 -0.24 0.56
C ILE A 57 1.39 0.30 0.80
N PRO A 58 1.93 0.18 2.02
CA PRO A 58 3.35 0.35 2.25
C PRO A 58 4.14 -0.65 1.39
N TYR A 59 5.13 -0.16 0.65
CA TYR A 59 5.92 -0.96 -0.27
C TYR A 59 7.40 -0.62 -0.14
N VAL A 60 8.22 -1.61 0.24
CA VAL A 60 9.65 -1.42 0.51
C VAL A 60 10.50 -2.33 -0.35
N ALA A 61 11.52 -1.74 -0.98
CA ALA A 61 12.63 -2.47 -1.56
C ALA A 61 13.77 -2.58 -0.53
N LEU A 62 14.29 -3.78 -0.31
CA LEU A 62 15.48 -4.00 0.51
C LEU A 62 16.72 -3.99 -0.37
N VAL A 63 17.68 -3.14 -0.02
CA VAL A 63 18.92 -2.93 -0.78
C VAL A 63 20.12 -3.03 0.18
N ARG A 64 21.19 -3.72 -0.25
CA ARG A 64 22.47 -3.82 0.45
C ARG A 64 23.59 -3.47 -0.52
N GLY A 65 24.13 -2.26 -0.43
CA GLY A 65 25.07 -1.75 -1.42
C GLY A 65 24.40 -1.67 -2.79
N ASP A 66 25.00 -2.30 -3.80
CA ASP A 66 24.47 -2.36 -5.17
C ASP A 66 23.56 -3.58 -5.41
N GLU A 67 23.25 -4.37 -4.37
CA GLU A 67 22.39 -5.55 -4.45
C GLU A 67 20.98 -5.26 -3.97
N ALA A 68 19.96 -5.75 -4.71
CA ALA A 68 18.56 -5.66 -4.31
C ALA A 68 17.97 -7.04 -4.01
N PHE A 69 17.17 -7.13 -2.96
CA PHE A 69 16.46 -8.37 -2.61
C PHE A 69 15.27 -8.59 -3.55
N LEU A 70 15.32 -9.67 -4.32
CA LEU A 70 14.27 -10.08 -5.25
C LEU A 70 13.51 -11.29 -4.73
N LEU A 71 12.19 -11.22 -4.84
CA LEU A 71 11.30 -12.36 -4.56
C LEU A 71 10.81 -12.96 -5.87
N ARG A 72 10.62 -14.28 -5.89
CA ARG A 72 9.94 -14.98 -6.97
C ARG A 72 8.56 -15.42 -6.52
N ARG A 73 7.53 -15.02 -7.27
CA ARG A 73 6.15 -15.41 -6.98
C ARG A 73 5.95 -16.90 -7.21
N LEU A 74 5.54 -17.61 -6.16
CA LEU A 74 5.25 -19.04 -6.20
C LEU A 74 3.94 -19.31 -6.97
N LYS A 75 3.83 -20.51 -7.56
CA LYS A 75 2.61 -20.99 -8.24
C LYS A 75 1.38 -21.14 -7.33
N LYS A 76 1.55 -20.99 -6.01
CA LYS A 76 0.48 -21.09 -5.02
C LYS A 76 -0.29 -19.77 -4.80
N GLY A 77 0.16 -18.64 -5.37
CA GLY A 77 -0.54 -17.36 -5.22
C GLY A 77 -1.86 -17.32 -6.00
N GLY A 78 -2.85 -16.57 -5.51
CA GLY A 78 -4.14 -16.43 -6.19
C GLY A 78 -4.06 -15.73 -7.56
N GLU A 79 -3.08 -14.85 -7.74
CA GLU A 79 -2.91 -14.06 -8.96
C GLU A 79 -2.05 -14.80 -10.00
N LYS A 80 -2.69 -15.62 -10.83
CA LYS A 80 -2.02 -16.51 -11.81
C LYS A 80 -1.08 -15.79 -12.77
N ARG A 81 -1.43 -14.57 -13.21
CA ARG A 81 -0.59 -13.81 -14.16
C ARG A 81 0.79 -13.45 -13.59
N LEU A 82 0.94 -13.45 -12.26
CA LEU A 82 2.20 -13.11 -11.60
C LEU A 82 3.08 -14.34 -11.30
N HIS A 83 2.62 -15.56 -11.58
CA HIS A 83 3.35 -16.79 -11.26
C HIS A 83 4.71 -16.83 -11.97
N GLY A 84 5.78 -17.09 -11.22
CA GLY A 84 7.14 -17.16 -11.74
C GLY A 84 7.79 -15.80 -12.01
N MET A 85 7.03 -14.70 -12.00
CA MET A 85 7.58 -13.35 -12.10
C MET A 85 8.43 -13.01 -10.89
N LEU A 86 9.40 -12.12 -11.11
CA LEU A 86 10.19 -11.50 -10.06
C LEU A 86 9.46 -10.25 -9.56
N SER A 87 9.51 -10.01 -8.26
CA SER A 87 9.08 -8.76 -7.64
C SER A 87 10.22 -8.12 -6.87
N LEU A 88 10.41 -6.83 -7.12
CA LEU A 88 11.34 -5.98 -6.38
C LEU A 88 10.55 -5.22 -5.32
N GLY A 89 10.59 -5.73 -4.09
CA GLY A 89 9.95 -5.12 -2.93
C GLY A 89 8.80 -5.93 -2.36
N VAL A 90 8.51 -5.66 -1.09
CA VAL A 90 7.49 -6.28 -0.26
C VAL A 90 6.50 -5.23 0.17
N GLY A 91 5.22 -5.59 0.18
CA GLY A 91 4.19 -4.74 0.73
C GLY A 91 2.90 -5.51 0.96
N GLY A 92 2.04 -4.91 1.75
CA GLY A 92 0.80 -5.51 2.20
C GLY A 92 -0.18 -4.46 2.68
N HIS A 93 -1.38 -4.91 3.01
CA HIS A 93 -2.42 -4.05 3.55
C HIS A 93 -2.10 -3.65 4.99
N ILE A 94 -2.44 -2.42 5.36
CA ILE A 94 -2.43 -1.98 6.76
C ILE A 94 -3.78 -2.34 7.37
N ASN A 95 -3.80 -2.95 8.55
CA ASN A 95 -5.00 -3.42 9.23
C ASN A 95 -5.24 -2.64 10.55
N PRO A 96 -6.45 -2.69 11.14
CA PRO A 96 -6.73 -1.98 12.40
C PRO A 96 -5.79 -2.34 13.57
N VAL A 97 -5.22 -3.55 13.55
CA VAL A 97 -4.23 -4.02 14.52
C VAL A 97 -2.92 -3.21 14.48
N ASP A 98 -2.62 -2.56 13.35
CA ASP A 98 -1.44 -1.71 13.21
C ASP A 98 -1.59 -0.36 13.93
N GLY A 99 -2.79 -0.05 14.44
CA GLY A 99 -3.09 1.17 15.19
C GLY A 99 -3.82 2.23 14.37
N ASP A 100 -3.61 3.49 14.73
CA ASP A 100 -4.30 4.65 14.16
C ASP A 100 -3.34 5.87 14.16
N GLY A 101 -3.70 6.92 13.45
CA GLY A 101 -2.98 8.19 13.36
C GLY A 101 -1.70 8.12 12.53
N ALA A 102 -0.78 9.05 12.78
CA ALA A 102 0.42 9.24 11.93
C ALA A 102 1.36 8.02 11.88
N GLU A 103 1.35 7.16 12.89
CA GLU A 103 2.26 6.00 12.95
C GLU A 103 1.73 4.75 12.25
N VAL A 104 0.44 4.70 11.92
CA VAL A 104 -0.23 3.48 11.43
C VAL A 104 0.45 2.93 10.16
N MET A 105 0.87 3.81 9.27
CA MET A 105 1.58 3.45 8.04
C MET A 105 2.95 2.83 8.32
N MET A 106 3.69 3.39 9.29
CA MET A 106 5.01 2.87 9.65
C MET A 106 4.94 1.55 10.41
N ARG A 107 3.91 1.34 11.23
CA ARG A 107 3.67 0.07 11.92
C ARG A 107 3.26 -1.02 10.94
N GLY A 108 2.32 -0.73 10.04
CA GLY A 108 1.96 -1.64 8.96
C GLY A 108 3.16 -1.98 8.08
N LEU A 109 3.99 -0.98 7.75
CA LEU A 109 5.23 -1.21 7.00
C LEU A 109 6.18 -2.18 7.70
N ARG A 110 6.45 -1.95 9.00
CA ARG A 110 7.35 -2.79 9.81
C ARG A 110 6.82 -4.20 10.03
N ARG A 111 5.52 -4.44 9.88
CA ARG A 111 4.95 -5.79 9.98
C ARG A 111 5.24 -6.62 8.71
N GLU A 112 5.36 -5.97 7.57
CA GLU A 112 5.60 -6.63 6.28
C GLU A 112 7.07 -7.02 6.03
N VAL A 113 8.01 -6.46 6.80
CA VAL A 113 9.47 -6.63 6.63
C VAL A 113 10.12 -6.97 7.97
#